data_AF-A0A0S9MUH5-F1
#
_entry.id   AF-A0A0S9MUH5-F1
#
_cell.length_a   1.000
_cell.length_b   1.000
_cell.length_c   1.000
_cell.angle_alpha   90.00
_cell.angle_beta   90.00
_cell.angle_gamma   90.00
#
_symmetry.space_group_name_H-M   'P 1'
#
loop_
_entity.id
_entity.type
_entity.pdbx_description
1 polymer ?
#
loop_
_entity_poly.entity_id
_entity_poly.type
_entity_poly.pdbx_seq_one_letter_code
_entity_poly.pdbx_strand_id
1 'polypeptide(L)'
;MLKMRVYPEAWRGKKHLYVDVRVFRDRKAMHRDIKSGHFGPANNCHGQCSGIAHYDKRGKLTGKFAIMWLNAEDLRAKPAEIVAHESIHAAMRHMKNKSVDLSDMAGEEALCYCAGSMTQQINDRLYRAKVFA
;
A
#
# COMPACT_ATOMS: atom_id res chain seq x y z
N MET A 1 11.33 4.38 -11.47
CA MET A 1 10.21 4.01 -10.57
C MET A 1 10.76 3.06 -9.53
N LEU A 2 10.65 3.42 -8.25
CA LEU A 2 11.01 2.54 -7.15
C LEU A 2 9.84 1.58 -6.89
N LYS A 3 10.13 0.29 -6.68
CA LYS A 3 9.15 -0.76 -6.41
C LYS A 3 9.54 -1.51 -5.15
N MET A 4 8.57 -1.81 -4.30
CA MET A 4 8.83 -2.52 -3.05
C MET A 4 7.61 -3.31 -2.56
N ARG A 5 7.83 -4.42 -1.85
CA ARG A 5 6.76 -5.21 -1.22
C ARG A 5 6.68 -4.91 0.26
N VAL A 6 5.51 -4.52 0.76
CA VAL A 6 5.30 -4.29 2.19
C VAL A 6 4.28 -5.25 2.74
N TYR A 7 4.49 -5.69 3.97
CA TYR A 7 3.79 -6.83 4.55
C TYR A 7 2.96 -6.37 5.76
N PRO A 8 1.62 -6.49 5.74
CA PRO A 8 0.76 -6.00 6.82
C PRO A 8 1.02 -6.72 8.14
N GLU A 9 1.35 -8.01 8.11
CA GLU A 9 1.57 -8.82 9.32
C GLU A 9 3.06 -9.03 9.68
N ALA A 10 3.97 -8.20 9.15
CA ALA A 10 5.39 -8.32 9.47
C ALA A 10 5.67 -8.19 10.97
N TRP A 11 4.87 -7.40 11.69
CA TRP A 11 4.92 -7.25 13.14
C TRP A 11 4.62 -8.56 13.90
N ARG A 12 3.94 -9.53 13.26
CA ARG A 12 3.74 -10.90 13.76
C ARG A 12 4.75 -11.91 13.18
N GLY A 13 5.80 -11.43 12.51
CA GLY A 13 6.77 -12.28 11.81
C GLY A 13 6.26 -12.92 10.52
N LYS A 14 5.05 -12.57 10.03
CA LYS A 14 4.44 -13.18 8.84
C LYS A 14 4.69 -12.33 7.58
N LYS A 15 5.21 -12.96 6.51
CA LYS A 15 5.57 -12.30 5.24
C LYS A 15 5.05 -13.03 3.99
N HIS A 16 3.79 -13.48 4.02
CA HIS A 16 3.18 -14.23 2.92
C HIS A 16 2.22 -13.38 2.06
N LEU A 17 1.52 -12.42 2.68
CA LEU A 17 0.68 -11.44 1.98
C LEU A 17 1.39 -10.08 1.90
N TYR A 18 1.26 -9.37 0.78
CA TYR A 18 1.90 -8.07 0.59
C TYR A 18 1.11 -7.09 -0.27
N VAL A 19 1.45 -5.82 -0.07
CA VAL A 19 1.10 -4.69 -0.94
C VAL A 19 2.29 -4.40 -1.85
N ASP A 20 2.03 -4.29 -3.15
CA ASP A 20 3.00 -3.84 -4.15
C ASP A 20 3.03 -2.31 -4.19
N VAL A 21 4.03 -1.70 -3.57
CA VAL A 21 4.18 -0.24 -3.51
C VAL A 21 5.04 0.23 -4.67
N ARG A 22 4.53 1.21 -5.42
CA ARG A 22 5.15 1.78 -6.61
C ARG A 22 5.28 3.28 -6.45
N VAL A 23 6.52 3.76 -6.50
CA VAL A 23 6.84 5.18 -6.34
C VAL A 23 7.32 5.74 -7.67
N PHE A 24 6.52 6.66 -8.20
CA PHE A 24 6.75 7.31 -9.47
C PHE A 24 7.50 8.63 -9.28
N ARG A 25 8.14 9.10 -10.35
CA ARG A 25 8.84 10.39 -10.34
C ARG A 25 7.86 11.54 -10.17
N ASP A 26 6.74 11.48 -10.89
CA ASP A 26 5.75 12.53 -11.01
C ASP A 26 4.33 11.93 -11.12
N ARG A 27 3.32 12.77 -10.86
CA ARG A 27 1.91 12.38 -10.92
C ARG A 27 1.48 11.89 -12.30
N LYS A 28 2.05 12.45 -13.37
CA LYS A 28 1.76 12.06 -14.76
C LYS A 28 2.16 10.61 -15.02
N ALA A 29 3.34 10.19 -14.58
CA ALA A 29 3.79 8.80 -14.69
C ALA A 29 2.94 7.85 -13.85
N MET A 30 2.59 8.26 -12.63
CA MET A 30 1.70 7.51 -11.73
C MET A 30 0.33 7.26 -12.39
N HIS A 31 -0.32 8.31 -12.90
CA HIS A 31 -1.62 8.21 -13.56
C HIS A 31 -1.59 7.34 -14.83
N ARG A 32 -0.47 7.34 -15.57
CA ARG A 32 -0.32 6.42 -16.71
C ARG A 32 -0.31 4.95 -16.26
N ASP A 33 0.38 4.63 -15.17
CA ASP A 33 0.40 3.26 -14.64
C ASP A 33 -0.98 2.84 -14.11
N ILE A 34 -1.66 3.73 -13.37
CA ILE A 34 -3.03 3.51 -12.88
C ILE A 34 -3.99 3.25 -14.04
N LYS A 35 -3.99 4.11 -15.08
CA LYS A 35 -4.86 3.97 -16.27
C LYS A 35 -4.56 2.71 -17.10
N SER A 36 -3.30 2.27 -17.12
CA SER A 36 -2.92 0.99 -17.77
C SER A 36 -3.32 -0.23 -16.94
N GLY A 37 -3.60 -0.04 -15.65
CA GLY A 37 -4.12 -1.06 -14.77
C GLY A 37 -5.62 -1.27 -14.96
N HIS A 38 -6.12 -2.44 -14.59
CA HIS A 38 -7.55 -2.77 -14.61
C HIS A 38 -8.26 -2.34 -13.32
N PHE A 39 -7.79 -1.27 -12.68
CA PHE A 39 -8.23 -0.87 -11.35
C PHE A 39 -9.14 0.35 -11.42
N GLY A 40 -10.15 0.39 -10.57
CA GLY A 40 -11.20 1.41 -10.58
C GLY A 40 -10.63 2.85 -10.54
N PRO A 41 -11.34 3.81 -11.15
CA PRO A 41 -10.85 5.18 -11.30
C PRO A 41 -10.65 5.84 -9.93
N ALA A 42 -9.55 6.56 -9.77
CA ALA A 42 -9.44 7.62 -8.77
C ALA A 42 -9.08 8.91 -9.49
N ASN A 43 -9.92 9.94 -9.33
CA ASN A 43 -9.79 11.17 -10.11
C ASN A 43 -9.04 12.30 -9.38
N ASN A 44 -8.71 12.22 -8.08
CA ASN A 44 -8.09 13.35 -7.34
C ASN A 44 -7.38 12.92 -6.03
N CYS A 45 -6.26 12.18 -6.09
CA CYS A 45 -5.61 11.68 -4.86
C CYS A 45 -4.07 11.83 -4.92
N HIS A 46 -3.44 12.27 -3.80
CA HIS A 46 -1.98 12.40 -3.65
C HIS A 46 -1.25 11.04 -3.60
N GLY A 47 -2.01 9.97 -3.36
CA GLY A 47 -1.65 8.56 -3.49
C GLY A 47 -2.87 7.75 -3.92
N GLN A 48 -2.70 6.48 -4.20
CA GLN A 48 -3.84 5.58 -4.40
C GLN A 48 -3.49 4.17 -3.95
N CYS A 49 -4.36 3.54 -3.18
CA CYS A 49 -4.29 2.12 -2.84
C CYS A 49 -5.49 1.39 -3.44
N SER A 50 -5.24 0.40 -4.30
CA SER A 50 -6.29 -0.48 -4.84
C SER A 50 -6.03 -1.93 -4.49
N GLY A 51 -7.08 -2.74 -4.47
CA GLY A 51 -6.93 -4.17 -4.26
C GLY A 51 -6.91 -4.99 -5.52
N ILE A 52 -6.35 -6.18 -5.39
CA ILE A 52 -6.29 -7.18 -6.44
C ILE A 52 -6.79 -8.54 -5.93
N ALA A 53 -7.13 -9.44 -6.86
CA ALA A 53 -7.29 -10.85 -6.53
C ALA A 53 -5.93 -11.45 -6.14
N HIS A 54 -5.93 -12.37 -5.17
CA HIS A 54 -4.71 -12.98 -4.62
C HIS A 54 -4.03 -13.94 -5.62
N TYR A 55 -4.69 -14.23 -6.74
CA TYR A 55 -4.25 -15.15 -7.78
C TYR A 55 -3.80 -14.38 -9.03
N ASP A 56 -2.76 -14.87 -9.71
CA ASP A 56 -2.39 -14.37 -11.02
C ASP A 56 -3.33 -14.90 -12.12
N LYS A 57 -3.08 -14.48 -13.37
CA LYS A 57 -3.85 -14.93 -14.55
C LYS A 57 -3.80 -16.45 -14.77
N ARG A 58 -2.86 -17.17 -14.14
CA ARG A 58 -2.68 -18.62 -14.22
C ARG A 58 -3.30 -19.34 -13.02
N GLY A 59 -4.00 -18.62 -12.14
CA GLY A 59 -4.59 -19.18 -10.92
C GLY A 59 -3.57 -19.49 -9.83
N LYS A 60 -2.33 -18.97 -9.90
CA LYS A 60 -1.31 -19.18 -8.87
C LYS A 60 -1.42 -18.11 -7.79
N LEU A 61 -1.38 -18.53 -6.52
CA LEU A 61 -1.36 -17.61 -5.38
C LEU A 61 -0.09 -16.74 -5.44
N THR A 62 -0.29 -15.43 -5.55
CA THR A 62 0.80 -14.45 -5.66
C THR A 62 1.22 -13.88 -4.31
N GLY A 63 0.34 -13.96 -3.32
CA GLY A 63 0.45 -13.25 -2.03
C GLY A 63 0.17 -11.74 -2.13
N LYS A 64 0.04 -11.19 -3.34
CA LYS A 64 -0.25 -9.78 -3.53
C LYS A 64 -1.75 -9.55 -3.36
N PHE A 65 -2.15 -8.64 -2.49
CA PHE A 65 -3.57 -8.31 -2.28
C PHE A 65 -3.91 -6.85 -2.58
N ALA A 66 -2.90 -5.99 -2.72
CA ALA A 66 -3.07 -4.58 -3.06
C ALA A 66 -1.88 -4.01 -3.84
N ILE A 67 -2.13 -2.89 -4.50
CA ILE A 67 -1.12 -2.01 -5.10
C ILE A 67 -1.30 -0.64 -4.47
N MET A 68 -0.18 -0.02 -4.10
CA MET A 68 -0.13 1.35 -3.63
C MET A 68 0.72 2.18 -4.60
N TRP A 69 0.11 3.20 -5.20
CA TRP A 69 0.76 4.17 -6.07
C TRP A 69 1.07 5.43 -5.28
N LEU A 70 2.32 5.85 -5.32
CA LEU A 70 2.83 7.07 -4.71
C LEU A 70 3.64 7.84 -5.75
N ASN A 71 3.82 9.14 -5.57
CA ASN A 71 4.75 9.92 -6.39
C ASN A 71 5.68 10.77 -5.54
N ALA A 72 6.92 10.94 -6.01
CA ALA A 72 7.97 11.62 -5.25
C ALA A 72 7.67 13.12 -5.02
N GLU A 73 6.94 13.77 -5.92
CA GLU A 73 6.54 15.17 -5.76
C GLU A 73 5.63 15.36 -4.55
N ASP A 74 4.53 14.62 -4.48
CA ASP A 74 3.60 14.66 -3.35
C ASP A 74 4.27 14.17 -2.05
N LEU A 75 5.10 13.12 -2.13
CA LEU A 75 5.83 12.61 -0.97
C LEU A 75 6.85 13.61 -0.39
N ARG A 76 7.41 14.52 -1.19
CA ARG A 76 8.29 15.57 -0.65
C ARG A 76 7.52 16.64 0.10
N ALA A 77 6.31 16.95 -0.34
CA ALA A 77 5.44 17.91 0.35
C ALA A 77 4.86 17.32 1.65
N LYS A 78 4.42 16.06 1.62
CA LYS A 78 3.64 15.43 2.69
C LYS A 78 4.00 13.95 2.90
N PRO A 79 5.25 13.65 3.29
CA PRO A 79 5.76 12.26 3.33
C PRO A 79 4.97 11.36 4.28
N ALA A 80 4.81 11.79 5.53
CA ALA A 80 4.18 10.99 6.57
C ALA A 80 2.66 10.86 6.35
N GLU A 81 1.98 11.95 5.99
CA GLU A 81 0.52 11.99 5.79
C GLU A 81 0.10 11.03 4.68
N ILE A 82 0.74 11.09 3.50
CA ILE A 82 0.36 10.27 2.35
C ILE A 82 0.65 8.79 2.62
N VAL A 83 1.83 8.46 3.16
CA VAL A 83 2.20 7.06 3.41
C VAL A 83 1.28 6.43 4.47
N ALA A 84 0.96 7.16 5.54
CA ALA A 84 0.05 6.68 6.57
C ALA A 84 -1.37 6.48 6.03
N HIS A 85 -1.89 7.46 5.28
CA HIS A 85 -3.21 7.41 4.66
C HIS A 85 -3.37 6.17 3.77
N GLU A 86 -2.44 5.96 2.83
CA GLU A 86 -2.51 4.82 1.93
C GLU A 86 -2.29 3.48 2.66
N SER A 87 -1.49 3.47 3.73
CA SER A 87 -1.30 2.28 4.56
C SER A 87 -2.57 1.90 5.31
N ILE A 88 -3.40 2.86 5.72
CA ILE A 88 -4.72 2.60 6.32
C ILE A 88 -5.63 1.94 5.28
N HIS A 89 -5.73 2.45 4.06
CA HIS A 89 -6.52 1.82 3.01
C HIS A 89 -6.07 0.37 2.71
N ALA A 90 -4.76 0.13 2.66
CA ALA A 90 -4.22 -1.21 2.50
C ALA A 90 -4.56 -2.11 3.69
N ALA A 91 -4.47 -1.59 4.93
CA ALA A 91 -4.76 -2.34 6.14
C ALA A 91 -6.26 -2.70 6.23
N MET A 92 -7.16 -1.75 5.96
CA MET A 92 -8.61 -2.00 5.92
C MET A 92 -8.95 -3.09 4.90
N ARG A 93 -8.26 -3.10 3.76
CA ARG A 93 -8.44 -4.13 2.75
C ARG A 93 -7.94 -5.50 3.21
N HIS A 94 -6.81 -5.54 3.92
CA HIS A 94 -6.32 -6.76 4.52
C HIS A 94 -7.31 -7.33 5.56
N MET A 95 -7.88 -6.47 6.42
CA MET A 95 -8.92 -6.83 7.39
C MET A 95 -10.15 -7.41 6.70
N LYS A 96 -10.64 -6.75 5.64
CA LYS A 96 -11.77 -7.24 4.83
C LYS A 96 -11.50 -8.61 4.22
N ASN A 97 -10.30 -8.84 3.69
CA ASN A 97 -9.94 -10.14 3.09
C ASN A 97 -9.87 -11.28 4.12
N LYS A 98 -9.64 -10.96 5.40
CA LYS A 98 -9.60 -11.92 6.50
C LYS A 98 -10.92 -12.00 7.27
N SER A 99 -11.95 -11.30 6.81
CA SER A 99 -13.25 -11.19 7.50
C SER A 99 -13.09 -10.75 8.95
N VAL A 100 -12.13 -9.85 9.23
CA VAL A 100 -11.92 -9.30 10.57
C VAL A 100 -13.01 -8.26 10.84
N ASP A 101 -13.66 -8.38 11.99
CA ASP A 101 -14.62 -7.41 12.49
C ASP A 101 -13.88 -6.20 13.07
N LEU A 102 -14.18 -5.00 12.58
CA LEU A 102 -13.58 -3.74 13.05
C LEU A 102 -14.42 -3.03 14.10
N SER A 103 -15.59 -3.57 14.46
CA SER A 103 -16.37 -3.08 15.60
C SER A 103 -15.85 -3.61 16.94
N ASP A 104 -14.98 -4.62 16.91
CA ASP A 104 -14.26 -5.14 18.07
C ASP A 104 -12.88 -4.47 18.23
N MET A 105 -12.49 -4.21 19.49
CA MET A 105 -11.23 -3.59 19.86
C MET A 105 -10.02 -4.40 19.35
N ALA A 106 -10.09 -5.72 19.36
CA ALA A 106 -8.99 -6.56 18.85
C ALA A 106 -8.82 -6.42 17.33
N GLY A 107 -9.92 -6.22 16.60
CA GLY A 107 -9.91 -5.96 15.16
C GLY A 107 -9.36 -4.57 14.82
N GLU A 108 -9.77 -3.55 15.58
CA GLU A 108 -9.21 -2.20 15.48
C GLU A 108 -7.70 -2.19 15.76
N GLU A 109 -7.26 -2.86 16.82
CA GLU A 109 -5.84 -2.97 17.17
C GLU A 109 -5.05 -3.69 16.06
N ALA A 110 -5.60 -4.77 15.50
CA ALA A 110 -4.99 -5.47 14.36
C ALA A 110 -4.87 -4.57 13.12
N LEU A 111 -5.86 -3.73 12.84
CA LEU A 111 -5.82 -2.72 11.78
C LEU A 111 -4.68 -1.72 12.02
N CYS A 112 -4.61 -1.15 13.22
CA CYS A 112 -3.60 -0.16 13.63
C CYS A 112 -2.18 -0.71 13.49
N TYR A 113 -1.92 -1.92 14.00
CA TYR A 113 -0.62 -2.57 13.83
C TYR A 113 -0.28 -2.85 12.37
N CYS A 114 -1.25 -3.28 11.55
CA CYS A 114 -1.01 -3.50 10.12
C CYS A 114 -0.64 -2.20 9.41
N ALA A 115 -1.37 -1.11 9.66
CA ALA A 115 -1.11 0.20 9.08
C ALA A 115 0.25 0.76 9.52
N GLY A 116 0.56 0.71 10.83
CA GLY A 116 1.84 1.16 11.37
C GLY A 116 3.03 0.37 10.83
N SER A 117 2.91 -0.97 10.81
CA SER A 117 3.94 -1.88 10.26
C SER A 117 4.25 -1.57 8.79
N MET A 118 3.23 -1.34 7.96
CA MET A 118 3.45 -0.98 6.55
C MET A 118 4.03 0.43 6.41
N THR A 119 3.51 1.41 7.15
CA THR A 119 4.00 2.79 7.16
C THR A 119 5.50 2.84 7.45
N GLN A 120 5.95 2.13 8.49
CA GLN A 120 7.37 2.03 8.83
C GLN A 120 8.19 1.42 7.69
N GLN A 121 7.76 0.28 7.14
CA GLN A 121 8.46 -0.39 6.03
C GLN A 121 8.59 0.50 4.78
N ILE A 122 7.58 1.32 4.49
CA ILE A 122 7.59 2.25 3.36
C ILE A 122 8.56 3.39 3.65
N ASN A 123 8.41 4.07 4.79
CA ASN A 123 9.23 5.22 5.16
C ASN A 123 10.71 4.87 5.22
N ASP A 124 11.08 3.72 5.79
CA ASP A 124 12.47 3.25 5.84
C ASP A 124 13.08 3.10 4.44
N ARG A 125 12.31 2.58 3.49
CA ARG A 125 12.77 2.39 2.11
C ARG A 125 12.81 3.70 1.34
N LEU A 126 11.83 4.59 1.54
CA LEU A 126 11.81 5.91 0.92
C LEU A 126 12.99 6.77 1.40
N TYR A 127 13.30 6.71 2.69
CA TYR A 127 14.44 7.39 3.30
C TYR A 127 15.77 6.88 2.71
N ARG A 128 15.98 5.55 2.69
CA ARG A 128 17.19 4.94 2.08
C ARG A 128 17.34 5.28 0.60
N ALA A 129 16.23 5.41 -0.11
CA ALA A 129 16.21 5.76 -1.53
C ALA A 129 16.28 7.29 -1.79
N LYS A 130 16.40 8.12 -0.73
CA LYS A 130 16.45 9.58 -0.81
C LYS A 130 15.27 10.19 -1.59
N VAL A 131 14.08 9.61 -1.44
CA VAL A 131 12.86 10.11 -2.14
C VAL A 131 12.35 11.42 -1.53
N PHE A 132 12.61 11.64 -0.24
CA PHE A 132 12.20 12.85 0.48
C PHE A 132 13.13 14.05 0.27
N ALA A 133 14.24 13.88 -0.47
CA ALA A 133 15.26 14.89 -0.70
C ALA A 133 15.04 15.73 -1.98
#